data_AF-A0A0C1CX32-F1
#
_entry.id   AF-A0A0C1CX32-F1
#
_cell.length_a   1.000
_cell.length_b   1.000
_cell.length_c   1.000
_cell.angle_alpha   90.00
_cell.angle_beta   90.00
_cell.angle_gamma   90.00
#
_symmetry.space_group_name_H-M   'P 1'
#
loop_
_entity.id
_entity.type
_entity.pdbx_description
1 polymer ?
#
loop_
_entity_poly.entity_id
_entity_poly.type
_entity_poly.pdbx_seq_one_letter_code
_entity_poly.pdbx_strand_id
1 'polypeptide(L)'
;MKKLFLAFTLLTLINLSSCKKDETTNTTIVGKWQIDSYVITNFENTGKDQDDTKGESPRPTLEFKEDGNLHAIFYFKDLLGNNQNTIEDVQVKYTVNGDKLNLSGNLAFNHNSFTFSITNNTLILKRTDVASIGNKDSGTYTENTTVTATRIQ
;
A
#
# COMPACT_ATOMS: atom_id res chain seq x y z
N MET A 1 12.25 -35.90 73.21
CA MET A 1 10.82 -35.50 73.14
C MET A 1 10.69 -34.38 72.10
N LYS A 2 9.73 -34.50 71.17
CA LYS A 2 8.99 -33.42 70.44
C LYS A 2 9.85 -32.38 69.68
N LYS A 3 9.64 -31.99 68.41
CA LYS A 3 8.64 -32.21 67.36
C LYS A 3 9.26 -31.70 66.04
N LEU A 4 8.86 -32.31 64.94
CA LEU A 4 8.96 -31.88 63.53
C LEU A 4 8.27 -30.51 63.29
N PHE A 5 8.65 -29.75 62.25
CA PHE A 5 7.84 -28.98 61.26
C PHE A 5 8.79 -28.03 60.46
N LEU A 6 9.23 -28.31 59.23
CA LEU A 6 8.57 -28.15 57.91
C LEU A 6 7.98 -26.76 57.61
N ALA A 7 8.63 -26.00 56.71
CA ALA A 7 8.04 -25.13 55.66
C ALA A 7 9.19 -24.37 54.94
N PHE A 8 9.61 -24.76 53.74
CA PHE A 8 9.14 -24.24 52.44
C PHE A 8 8.99 -22.71 52.39
N THR A 9 9.94 -22.03 51.75
CA THR A 9 9.65 -20.92 50.83
C THR A 9 10.84 -20.76 49.87
N LEU A 10 10.71 -21.41 48.73
CA LEU A 10 11.50 -21.17 47.53
C LEU A 10 11.03 -19.82 46.96
N LEU A 11 11.76 -18.74 47.22
CA LEU A 11 11.47 -17.43 46.62
C LEU A 11 12.05 -17.40 45.20
N THR A 12 11.33 -18.00 44.25
CA THR A 12 11.58 -17.74 42.83
C THR A 12 11.14 -16.31 42.53
N LEU A 13 12.12 -15.41 42.37
CA LEU A 13 11.93 -14.12 41.75
C LEU A 13 11.54 -14.36 40.29
N ILE A 14 10.25 -14.53 40.04
CA ILE A 14 9.67 -14.37 38.72
C ILE A 14 9.80 -12.88 38.43
N ASN A 15 10.89 -12.50 37.75
CA ASN A 15 10.88 -11.30 36.95
C ASN A 15 9.78 -11.51 35.91
N LEU A 16 8.57 -11.07 36.24
CA LEU A 16 7.57 -10.69 35.26
C LEU A 16 8.17 -9.48 34.53
N SER A 17 9.11 -9.75 33.63
CA SER A 17 9.29 -8.94 32.45
C SER A 17 7.90 -8.91 31.84
N SER A 18 7.17 -7.83 32.12
CA SER A 18 6.01 -7.47 31.35
C SER A 18 6.52 -7.38 29.91
N CYS A 19 6.38 -8.49 29.18
CA CYS A 19 6.23 -8.46 27.75
C CYS A 19 4.98 -7.61 27.56
N LYS A 20 5.19 -6.29 27.49
CA LYS A 20 4.40 -5.51 26.57
C LYS A 20 4.53 -6.27 25.27
N LYS A 21 3.44 -6.93 24.90
CA LYS A 21 3.19 -7.26 23.51
C LYS A 21 3.26 -5.90 22.85
N ASP A 22 4.44 -5.54 22.37
CA ASP A 22 4.55 -4.53 21.35
C ASP A 22 3.64 -5.08 20.28
N GLU A 23 2.43 -4.52 20.19
CA GLU A 23 1.66 -4.63 18.98
C GLU A 23 2.59 -4.03 17.95
N THR A 24 3.33 -4.90 17.26
CA THR A 24 4.08 -4.55 16.08
C THR A 24 3.01 -4.03 15.15
N THR A 25 2.80 -2.71 15.16
CA THR A 25 2.16 -2.02 14.05
C THR A 25 2.89 -2.53 12.84
N ASN A 26 2.22 -3.37 12.06
CA ASN A 26 2.79 -4.06 10.90
C ASN A 26 3.05 -2.96 9.85
N THR A 27 4.16 -2.23 10.01
CA THR A 27 4.62 -1.17 9.10
C THR A 27 5.23 -1.76 7.83
N THR A 28 5.19 -3.09 7.69
CA THR A 28 5.60 -3.77 6.46
C THR A 28 4.60 -3.52 5.34
N ILE A 29 5.09 -3.28 4.13
CA ILE A 29 4.25 -3.20 2.93
C ILE A 29 3.79 -4.58 2.46
N VAL A 30 4.49 -5.65 2.87
CA VAL A 30 4.15 -7.04 2.54
C VAL A 30 2.73 -7.36 2.98
N GLY A 31 1.99 -8.01 2.08
CA GLY A 31 0.61 -8.43 2.26
C GLY A 31 -0.29 -7.96 1.14
N LYS A 32 -1.58 -8.26 1.30
CA LYS A 32 -2.63 -7.93 0.33
C LYS A 32 -3.37 -6.67 0.74
N TRP A 33 -3.65 -5.83 -0.23
CA TRP A 33 -4.28 -4.52 -0.07
C TRP A 33 -5.37 -4.37 -1.14
N GLN A 34 -6.49 -3.78 -0.75
CA GLN A 34 -7.56 -3.38 -1.66
C GLN A 34 -7.45 -1.88 -1.89
N ILE A 35 -7.43 -1.45 -3.16
CA ILE A 35 -7.37 -0.02 -3.50
C ILE A 35 -8.74 0.60 -3.25
N ASP A 36 -8.76 1.59 -2.36
CA ASP A 36 -9.94 2.39 -2.01
C ASP A 36 -10.13 3.56 -2.98
N SER A 37 -9.01 4.18 -3.37
CA SER A 37 -8.96 5.34 -4.28
C SER A 37 -7.65 5.38 -5.08
N TYR A 38 -7.71 5.81 -6.34
CA TYR A 38 -6.55 6.13 -7.18
C TYR A 38 -6.76 7.50 -7.80
N VAL A 39 -6.32 8.54 -7.10
CA VAL A 39 -6.61 9.93 -7.46
C VAL A 39 -5.42 10.58 -8.11
N ILE A 40 -5.61 11.17 -9.29
CA ILE A 40 -4.65 12.02 -9.99
C ILE A 40 -5.19 13.45 -9.98
N THR A 41 -4.45 14.36 -9.35
CA THR A 41 -4.79 15.79 -9.30
C THR A 41 -4.28 16.53 -10.52
N ASN A 42 -5.06 17.50 -11.02
CA ASN A 42 -4.75 18.26 -12.23
C ASN A 42 -4.47 17.37 -13.46
N PHE A 43 -5.25 16.30 -13.61
CA PHE A 43 -5.10 15.30 -14.67
C PHE A 43 -5.10 15.97 -16.05
N GLU A 44 -4.07 15.68 -16.85
CA GLU A 44 -3.84 16.22 -18.20
C GLU A 44 -3.93 17.76 -18.29
N ASN A 45 -3.52 18.46 -17.23
CA ASN A 45 -3.58 19.92 -17.12
C ASN A 45 -5.00 20.50 -17.26
N THR A 46 -6.02 19.71 -16.92
CA THR A 46 -7.42 20.14 -17.02
C THR A 46 -7.87 21.01 -15.85
N GLY A 47 -7.05 21.16 -14.81
CA GLY A 47 -7.44 21.77 -13.53
C GLY A 47 -8.46 20.94 -12.73
N LYS A 48 -8.71 19.69 -13.14
CA LYS A 48 -9.64 18.77 -12.48
C LYS A 48 -8.91 17.54 -11.95
N ASP A 49 -9.49 16.95 -10.92
CA ASP A 49 -9.03 15.69 -10.35
C ASP A 49 -9.78 14.52 -11.00
N GLN A 50 -9.06 13.41 -11.18
CA GLN A 50 -9.55 12.16 -11.73
C GLN A 50 -9.35 11.05 -10.68
N ASP A 51 -10.40 10.26 -10.40
CA ASP A 51 -10.29 9.05 -9.58
C ASP A 51 -10.65 7.84 -10.43
N ASP A 52 -9.64 7.08 -10.86
CA ASP A 52 -9.79 5.95 -11.78
C ASP A 52 -10.40 4.71 -11.14
N THR A 53 -10.66 4.75 -9.83
CA THR A 53 -11.33 3.66 -9.10
C THR A 53 -12.73 4.02 -8.64
N LYS A 54 -13.20 5.23 -8.95
CA LYS A 54 -14.50 5.73 -8.49
C LYS A 54 -15.65 4.91 -9.07
N GLY A 55 -16.40 4.28 -8.17
CA GLY A 55 -17.57 3.47 -8.56
C GLY A 55 -17.20 2.10 -9.14
N GLU A 56 -15.93 1.69 -9.02
CA GLU A 56 -15.49 0.36 -9.47
C GLU A 56 -15.87 -0.74 -8.46
N SER A 57 -16.35 -1.85 -9.01
CA SER A 57 -16.74 -3.05 -8.27
C SER A 57 -16.63 -4.27 -9.20
N PRO A 58 -15.72 -5.22 -8.92
CA PRO A 58 -14.86 -5.30 -7.74
C PRO A 58 -13.75 -4.24 -7.70
N ARG A 59 -13.22 -3.97 -6.50
CA ARG A 59 -12.14 -2.99 -6.30
C ARG A 59 -10.78 -3.61 -6.68
N PRO A 60 -9.85 -2.82 -7.27
CA PRO A 60 -8.51 -3.31 -7.57
C PRO A 60 -7.75 -3.78 -6.32
N THR A 61 -6.78 -4.66 -6.49
CA THR A 61 -5.97 -5.19 -5.38
C THR A 61 -4.48 -5.16 -5.69
N LEU A 62 -3.66 -5.03 -4.63
CA LEU A 62 -2.21 -5.10 -4.64
C LEU A 62 -1.76 -6.20 -3.67
N GLU A 63 -0.89 -7.10 -4.08
CA GLU A 63 -0.26 -8.10 -3.23
C GLU A 63 1.26 -7.97 -3.30
N PHE A 64 1.85 -7.45 -2.22
CA PHE A 64 3.30 -7.36 -2.06
C PHE A 64 3.79 -8.64 -1.37
N LYS A 65 4.58 -9.45 -2.08
CA LYS A 65 5.14 -10.71 -1.58
C LYS A 65 6.51 -10.49 -0.96
N GLU A 66 6.90 -11.35 -0.02
CA GLU A 66 8.20 -11.27 0.68
C GLU A 66 9.40 -11.47 -0.26
N ASP A 67 9.19 -12.12 -1.39
CA ASP A 67 10.21 -12.38 -2.42
C ASP A 67 10.50 -11.16 -3.32
N GLY A 68 9.85 -10.01 -3.05
CA GLY A 68 9.98 -8.79 -3.83
C GLY A 68 9.11 -8.76 -5.09
N ASN A 69 8.12 -9.65 -5.25
CA ASN A 69 7.13 -9.55 -6.32
C ASN A 69 5.88 -8.80 -5.86
N LEU A 70 5.37 -7.93 -6.73
CA LEU A 70 4.08 -7.26 -6.63
C LEU A 70 3.15 -7.86 -7.68
N HIS A 71 1.99 -8.36 -7.23
CA HIS A 71 0.88 -8.73 -8.10
C HIS A 71 -0.25 -7.72 -7.91
N ALA A 72 -0.65 -7.04 -8.98
CA ALA A 72 -1.76 -6.10 -8.96
C ALA A 72 -2.83 -6.53 -9.95
N ILE A 73 -4.09 -6.42 -9.53
CA ILE A 73 -5.26 -6.80 -10.32
C ILE A 73 -6.16 -5.59 -10.41
N PHE A 74 -6.36 -5.10 -11.63
CA PHE A 74 -7.31 -4.02 -11.93
C PHE A 74 -8.51 -4.55 -12.69
N TYR A 75 -9.67 -3.97 -12.41
CA TYR A 75 -10.94 -4.30 -13.04
C TYR A 75 -11.43 -3.07 -13.77
N PHE A 76 -11.73 -3.21 -15.06
CA PHE A 76 -12.21 -2.11 -15.88
C PHE A 76 -13.55 -2.47 -16.52
N LYS A 77 -14.47 -1.50 -16.48
CA LYS A 77 -15.68 -1.55 -17.30
C LYS A 77 -15.34 -1.30 -18.77
N ASP A 78 -16.16 -1.81 -19.69
CA ASP A 78 -16.06 -1.38 -21.09
C ASP A 78 -16.45 0.09 -21.27
N LEU A 79 -16.26 0.59 -22.48
CA LEU A 79 -16.65 1.94 -22.91
C LEU A 79 -18.16 2.24 -22.72
N LEU A 80 -18.98 1.21 -22.51
CA LEU A 80 -20.42 1.32 -22.27
C LEU A 80 -20.77 1.23 -20.78
N GLY A 81 -19.78 1.09 -19.90
CA GLY A 81 -19.96 0.98 -18.46
C GLY A 81 -20.41 -0.40 -17.98
N ASN A 82 -20.41 -1.42 -18.84
CA ASN A 82 -20.70 -2.78 -18.40
C ASN A 82 -19.46 -3.35 -17.72
N ASN A 83 -19.67 -4.10 -16.64
CA ASN A 83 -18.62 -4.90 -16.02
C ASN A 83 -18.15 -5.93 -17.05
N GLN A 84 -17.04 -5.66 -17.70
CA GLN A 84 -16.30 -6.68 -18.39
C GLN A 84 -15.47 -7.42 -17.33
N ASN A 85 -15.30 -8.72 -17.50
CA ASN A 85 -14.27 -9.45 -16.77
C ASN A 85 -12.87 -9.12 -17.34
N THR A 86 -12.65 -7.91 -17.87
CA THR A 86 -11.34 -7.48 -18.34
C THR A 86 -10.51 -7.17 -17.12
N ILE A 87 -9.59 -8.07 -16.84
CA ILE A 87 -8.67 -8.00 -15.74
C ILE A 87 -7.33 -7.58 -16.32
N GLU A 88 -6.79 -6.46 -15.86
CA GLU A 88 -5.37 -6.19 -16.05
C GLU A 88 -4.62 -6.84 -14.88
N ASP A 89 -3.80 -7.84 -15.22
CA ASP A 89 -2.96 -8.58 -14.28
C ASP A 89 -1.52 -8.09 -14.43
N VAL A 90 -1.08 -7.27 -13.48
CA VAL A 90 0.24 -6.67 -13.46
C VAL A 90 1.12 -7.45 -12.48
N GLN A 91 2.21 -8.02 -12.98
CA GLN A 91 3.20 -8.71 -12.17
C GLN A 91 4.57 -8.07 -12.38
N VAL A 92 5.07 -7.38 -11.35
CA VAL A 92 6.33 -6.63 -11.38
C VAL A 92 7.16 -6.91 -10.15
N LYS A 93 8.47 -6.71 -10.23
CA LYS A 93 9.32 -6.71 -9.03
C LYS A 93 9.23 -5.35 -8.35
N TYR A 94 9.34 -5.34 -7.02
CA TYR A 94 9.44 -4.13 -6.24
C TYR A 94 10.65 -4.15 -5.32
N THR A 95 11.12 -2.95 -4.98
CA THR A 95 12.13 -2.72 -3.94
C THR A 95 11.70 -1.55 -3.07
N VAL A 96 12.06 -1.62 -1.79
CA VAL A 96 11.82 -0.55 -0.82
C VAL A 96 13.16 -0.02 -0.33
N ASN A 97 13.34 1.29 -0.39
CA ASN A 97 14.48 2.00 0.19
C ASN A 97 13.97 3.19 0.99
N GLY A 98 13.96 3.06 2.32
CA GLY A 98 13.31 4.05 3.20
C GLY A 98 11.81 4.12 2.93
N ASP A 99 11.32 5.33 2.65
CA ASP A 99 9.93 5.61 2.28
C ASP A 99 9.67 5.49 0.78
N LYS A 100 10.65 5.04 -0.02
CA LYS A 100 10.54 4.95 -1.47
C LYS A 100 10.28 3.51 -1.92
N LEU A 101 9.19 3.33 -2.66
CA LEU A 101 8.83 2.13 -3.40
C LEU A 101 9.23 2.30 -4.87
N ASN A 102 10.03 1.38 -5.41
CA ASN A 102 10.38 1.33 -6.82
C ASN A 102 9.90 0.02 -7.44
N LEU A 103 9.35 0.09 -8.65
CA LEU A 103 8.80 -1.03 -9.40
C LEU A 103 9.63 -1.25 -10.68
N SER A 104 9.84 -2.50 -11.08
CA SER A 104 10.56 -2.83 -12.32
C SER A 104 9.72 -2.57 -13.58
N GLY A 105 8.43 -2.33 -13.41
CA GLY A 105 7.47 -1.98 -14.46
C GLY A 105 6.45 -0.99 -13.92
N ASN A 106 5.50 -0.58 -14.77
CA ASN A 106 4.46 0.35 -14.36
C ASN A 106 3.35 -0.40 -13.60
N LEU A 107 2.83 0.20 -12.53
CA LEU A 107 1.64 -0.29 -11.84
C LEU A 107 0.37 0.01 -12.65
N ALA A 108 0.25 1.27 -13.08
CA ALA A 108 -0.74 1.80 -14.02
C ALA A 108 -0.12 3.03 -14.66
N PHE A 109 -0.57 3.43 -15.85
CA PHE A 109 0.03 4.53 -16.60
C PHE A 109 1.56 4.36 -16.72
N ASN A 110 2.34 5.42 -16.49
CA ASN A 110 3.80 5.35 -16.36
C ASN A 110 4.27 5.35 -14.89
N HIS A 111 3.43 4.81 -14.00
CA HIS A 111 3.68 4.88 -12.57
C HIS A 111 4.51 3.71 -12.04
N ASN A 112 5.84 3.88 -12.03
CA ASN A 112 6.81 2.86 -11.60
C ASN A 112 7.49 3.15 -10.24
N SER A 113 7.16 4.25 -9.58
CA SER A 113 7.76 4.60 -8.29
C SER A 113 6.87 5.51 -7.49
N PHE A 114 6.95 5.38 -6.17
CA PHE A 114 6.12 6.09 -5.20
C PHE A 114 6.93 6.35 -3.92
N THR A 115 6.64 7.45 -3.24
CA THR A 115 6.81 7.49 -1.78
C THR A 115 5.63 6.76 -1.14
N PHE A 116 5.84 6.04 -0.04
CA PHE A 116 4.75 5.35 0.65
C PHE A 116 4.79 5.53 2.17
N SER A 117 3.62 5.39 2.78
CA SER A 117 3.45 5.37 4.23
C SER A 117 2.38 4.37 4.63
N ILE A 118 2.53 3.75 5.79
CA ILE A 118 1.55 2.80 6.33
C ILE A 118 1.12 3.25 7.72
N THR A 119 -0.18 3.34 7.95
CA THR A 119 -0.76 3.69 9.25
C THR A 119 -2.09 2.96 9.42
N ASN A 120 -2.27 2.23 10.53
CA ASN A 120 -3.54 1.59 10.90
C ASN A 120 -4.20 0.80 9.75
N ASN A 121 -3.44 -0.09 9.10
CA ASN A 121 -3.87 -0.88 7.94
C ASN A 121 -4.19 -0.10 6.66
N THR A 122 -3.86 1.18 6.60
CA THR A 122 -3.93 1.98 5.39
C THR A 122 -2.54 2.14 4.81
N LEU A 123 -2.37 1.74 3.55
CA LEU A 123 -1.22 2.05 2.70
C LEU A 123 -1.57 3.29 1.88
N ILE A 124 -0.68 4.27 1.88
CA ILE A 124 -0.77 5.43 1.01
C ILE A 124 0.46 5.44 0.12
N LEU A 125 0.26 5.45 -1.20
CA LEU A 125 1.30 5.65 -2.20
C LEU A 125 1.14 7.05 -2.80
N LYS A 126 2.21 7.81 -2.88
CA LYS A 126 2.22 9.15 -3.48
C LYS A 126 3.33 9.29 -4.51
N ARG A 127 3.04 9.99 -5.60
CA ARG A 127 4.05 10.41 -6.58
C ARG A 127 3.65 11.74 -7.20
N THR A 128 4.64 12.42 -7.76
CA THR A 128 4.49 13.68 -8.47
C THR A 128 5.09 13.52 -9.86
N ASP A 129 4.29 13.80 -10.88
CA ASP A 129 4.67 13.72 -12.27
C ASP A 129 4.77 15.14 -12.85
N VAL A 130 5.83 15.39 -13.61
CA VAL A 130 6.01 16.65 -14.35
C VAL A 130 5.90 16.34 -15.82
N ALA A 131 4.79 16.76 -16.42
CA ALA A 131 4.50 16.55 -17.82
C ALA A 131 4.73 17.84 -18.61
N SER A 132 5.16 17.68 -19.86
CA SER A 132 5.31 18.79 -20.81
C SER A 132 4.06 18.85 -21.68
N ILE A 133 3.49 20.04 -21.83
CA ILE A 133 2.47 20.28 -22.85
C ILE A 133 3.19 20.26 -24.21
N GLY A 134 2.54 19.79 -25.27
CA GLY A 134 3.18 19.66 -26.59
C GLY A 134 3.80 20.98 -27.12
N ASN A 135 4.92 20.84 -27.84
CA ASN A 135 5.86 21.88 -28.32
C ASN A 135 6.64 22.65 -27.24
N LYS A 136 7.95 22.78 -27.45
CA LYS A 136 9.04 23.20 -26.52
C LYS A 136 8.83 24.49 -25.71
N ASP A 137 7.76 25.24 -25.93
CA ASP A 137 7.47 26.55 -25.32
C ASP A 137 6.16 26.59 -24.51
N SER A 138 5.43 25.48 -24.36
CA SER A 138 4.06 25.46 -23.80
C SER A 138 3.94 25.16 -22.30
N GLY A 139 5.04 25.27 -21.55
CA GLY A 139 5.04 25.12 -20.09
C GLY A 139 5.05 23.66 -19.62
N THR A 140 5.45 23.49 -18.35
CA THR A 140 5.32 22.21 -17.64
C THR A 140 4.14 22.31 -16.69
N TYR A 141 3.46 21.20 -16.47
CA TYR A 141 2.45 21.10 -15.42
C TYR A 141 2.75 19.91 -14.53
N THR A 142 2.19 19.96 -13.32
CA THR A 142 2.39 18.94 -12.30
C THR A 142 1.09 18.21 -12.06
N GLU A 143 1.19 16.89 -12.02
CA GLU A 143 0.16 15.98 -11.53
C GLU A 143 0.65 15.37 -10.22
N ASN A 144 -0.25 15.23 -9.25
CA ASN A 144 0.05 14.46 -8.04
C ASN A 144 -0.91 13.28 -7.98
N THR A 145 -0.33 12.08 -7.88
CA THR A 145 -1.08 10.83 -7.75
C THR A 145 -1.05 10.38 -6.30
N THR A 146 -2.22 10.03 -5.75
CA THR A 146 -2.37 9.39 -4.44
C THR A 146 -3.18 8.11 -4.59
N VAL A 147 -2.59 6.98 -4.20
CA VAL A 147 -3.27 5.70 -4.07
C VAL A 147 -3.48 5.43 -2.59
N THR A 148 -4.72 5.21 -2.19
CA THR A 148 -5.08 4.77 -0.84
C THR A 148 -5.56 3.34 -0.92
N ALA A 149 -5.01 2.47 -0.08
CA ALA A 149 -5.40 1.08 -0.03
C ALA A 149 -5.50 0.58 1.40
N THR A 150 -6.47 -0.29 1.65
CA THR A 150 -6.71 -0.92 2.95
C THR A 150 -6.23 -2.35 2.93
N ARG A 151 -5.52 -2.78 3.98
CA ARG A 151 -5.03 -4.15 4.13
C ARG A 151 -6.22 -5.12 4.21
N ILE A 152 -6.15 -6.19 3.43
CA ILE A 152 -7.14 -7.28 3.44
C ILE A 152 -6.47 -8.61 3.85
N GLN A 153 -7.24 -9.50 4.47
CA GLN A 153 -6.78 -10.80 4.97
C GLN A 153 -6.60 -11.82 3.84
#